data_AF-A0A7Y8HJQ6-F1
#
_entry.id   AF-A0A7Y8HJQ6-F1
#
_cell.length_a   1.000
_cell.length_b   1.000
_cell.length_c   1.000
_cell.angle_alpha   90.00
_cell.angle_beta   90.00
_cell.angle_gamma   90.00
#
_symmetry.space_group_name_H-M   'P 1'
#
loop_
_entity.id
_entity.type
_entity.pdbx_description
1 polymer ?
#
loop_
_entity_poly.entity_id
_entity_poly.type
_entity_poly.pdbx_seq_one_letter_code
_entity_poly.pdbx_strand_id
1 'polypeptide(L)'
;MYIDGDRLEIGFDIEVDEFEELKSFIMERLNYIDSVNVTGDDLNMKSSTLIQFLASIKKSKPTIKINLFDSEYCFKKYQKIDWNI
;
A
#
# COMPACT_ATOMS: atom_id res chain seq x y z
N MET A 1 -16.99 -9.87 0.28
CA MET A 1 -16.37 -8.54 0.12
C MET A 1 -17.23 -7.55 0.89
N TYR A 2 -16.77 -7.11 2.06
CA TYR A 2 -17.47 -6.19 2.97
C TYR A 2 -16.78 -4.83 2.84
N ILE A 3 -17.51 -3.78 2.49
CA ILE A 3 -16.98 -2.42 2.38
C ILE A 3 -17.39 -1.71 3.67
N ASP A 4 -16.48 -1.67 4.64
CA ASP A 4 -16.62 -0.86 5.85
C ASP A 4 -15.80 0.43 5.67
N GLY A 5 -16.51 1.56 5.58
CA GLY A 5 -16.01 2.94 5.44
C GLY A 5 -14.61 3.12 4.85
N ASP A 6 -14.51 3.24 3.53
CA ASP A 6 -13.35 3.80 2.79
C ASP A 6 -11.95 3.26 3.18
N ARG A 7 -11.89 2.05 3.74
CA ARG A 7 -10.67 1.33 4.04
C ARG A 7 -10.42 0.27 2.98
N LEU A 8 -9.21 0.25 2.46
CA LEU A 8 -8.75 -0.77 1.53
C LEU A 8 -7.74 -1.68 2.22
N GLU A 9 -7.94 -2.99 2.14
CA GLU A 9 -6.99 -3.98 2.62
C GLU A 9 -6.29 -4.65 1.43
N ILE A 10 -4.96 -4.77 1.48
CA ILE A 10 -4.14 -5.30 0.38
C ILE A 10 -3.14 -6.32 0.93
N GLY A 11 -3.08 -7.51 0.36
CA GLY A 11 -2.06 -8.51 0.67
C GLY A 11 -0.71 -8.20 0.01
N PHE A 12 0.40 -8.50 0.68
CA PHE A 12 1.75 -8.39 0.09
C PHE A 12 2.04 -9.42 -1.00
N ASP A 13 1.28 -10.51 -1.04
CA ASP A 13 1.39 -11.65 -1.93
C ASP A 13 0.61 -11.48 -3.24
N ILE A 14 0.26 -10.24 -3.61
CA ILE A 14 -0.45 -9.92 -4.85
C ILE A 14 0.35 -10.34 -6.09
N GLU A 15 -0.31 -11.03 -7.01
CA GLU A 15 0.25 -11.39 -8.30
C GLU A 15 0.24 -10.21 -9.28
N VAL A 16 1.00 -10.31 -10.37
CA VAL A 16 1.14 -9.20 -11.35
C VAL A 16 -0.20 -8.83 -11.99
N ASP A 17 -1.02 -9.83 -12.34
CA ASP A 17 -2.32 -9.60 -12.98
C ASP A 17 -3.31 -8.93 -12.01
N GLU A 18 -3.29 -9.35 -10.73
CA GLU A 18 -4.10 -8.76 -9.68
C GLU A 18 -3.67 -7.32 -9.36
N PHE A 19 -2.38 -7.00 -9.52
CA PHE A 19 -1.84 -5.67 -9.28
C PHE A 19 -2.39 -4.62 -10.25
N GLU A 20 -2.55 -4.94 -11.54
CA GLU A 20 -3.10 -3.97 -12.50
C GLU A 20 -4.60 -3.69 -12.26
N GLU A 21 -5.35 -4.70 -11.82
CA GLU A 21 -6.74 -4.53 -11.38
C GLU A 21 -6.83 -3.64 -10.13
N LEU A 22 -5.99 -3.92 -9.12
CA LEU A 22 -5.89 -3.12 -7.90
C LEU A 22 -5.54 -1.65 -8.21
N LYS A 23 -4.57 -1.44 -9.09
CA LYS A 23 -4.12 -0.11 -9.50
C LYS A 23 -5.25 0.67 -10.16
N SER A 24 -5.95 0.06 -11.11
CA SER A 24 -7.10 0.68 -11.78
C SER A 24 -8.20 1.04 -10.78
N PHE A 25 -8.52 0.11 -9.87
CA PHE A 25 -9.52 0.30 -8.82
C PHE A 25 -9.19 1.48 -7.90
N ILE A 26 -7.94 1.56 -7.41
CA ILE A 26 -7.53 2.65 -6.51
C ILE A 26 -7.52 3.98 -7.25
N MET A 27 -7.01 4.04 -8.48
CA MET A 27 -6.88 5.31 -9.21
C MET A 27 -8.24 5.96 -9.47
N GLU A 28 -9.28 5.17 -9.76
CA GLU A 28 -10.64 5.69 -9.95
C GLU A 28 -11.29 6.20 -8.65
N ARG A 29 -10.83 5.66 -7.50
CA ARG A 29 -11.50 5.86 -6.20
C ARG A 29 -10.65 6.57 -5.17
N LEU A 30 -9.46 7.04 -5.55
CA LEU A 30 -8.46 7.56 -4.64
C LEU A 30 -9.01 8.69 -3.74
N ASN A 31 -9.88 9.53 -4.28
CA ASN A 31 -10.50 10.62 -3.53
C ASN A 31 -11.37 10.11 -2.38
N TYR A 32 -11.98 8.94 -2.53
CA TYR A 32 -12.86 8.33 -1.53
C TYR A 32 -12.11 7.45 -0.54
N ILE A 33 -10.95 6.89 -0.91
CA ILE A 33 -10.20 6.01 0.00
C ILE A 33 -9.48 6.82 1.07
N ASP A 34 -9.78 6.55 2.35
CA ASP A 34 -9.19 7.26 3.49
C ASP A 34 -7.99 6.52 4.09
N SER A 35 -7.99 5.19 4.00
CA SER A 35 -6.87 4.39 4.51
C SER A 35 -6.61 3.13 3.70
N VAL A 36 -5.33 2.81 3.54
CA VAL A 36 -4.85 1.55 2.97
C VAL A 36 -4.10 0.77 4.04
N ASN A 37 -4.56 -0.45 4.32
CA ASN A 37 -3.91 -1.39 5.20
C ASN A 37 -3.29 -2.51 4.37
N VAL A 38 -1.97 -2.58 4.36
CA VAL A 38 -1.23 -3.70 3.80
C VAL A 38 -1.10 -4.79 4.86
N THR A 39 -1.46 -6.01 4.50
CA THR A 39 -1.39 -7.21 5.35
C THR A 39 -0.49 -8.26 4.71
N GLY A 40 0.14 -9.10 5.52
CA GLY A 40 1.06 -10.14 5.05
C GLY A 40 2.30 -10.27 5.93
N ASP A 41 3.08 -11.31 5.66
CA ASP A 41 4.33 -11.58 6.36
C ASP A 41 5.46 -10.77 5.72
N ASP A 42 6.27 -10.07 6.52
CA ASP A 42 7.43 -9.27 6.08
C ASP A 42 8.43 -10.10 5.26
N LEU A 43 8.44 -11.42 5.49
CA LEU A 43 9.27 -12.38 4.74
C LEU A 43 8.82 -12.56 3.28
N ASN A 44 7.58 -12.19 2.96
CA ASN A 44 6.96 -12.31 1.65
C ASN A 44 6.78 -10.97 0.93
N MET A 45 7.50 -9.91 1.36
CA MET A 45 7.65 -8.69 0.58
C MET A 45 8.37 -8.97 -0.75
N LYS A 46 7.61 -9.42 -1.74
CA LYS A 46 8.11 -9.74 -3.08
C LYS A 46 7.86 -8.61 -4.07
N SER A 47 6.93 -7.71 -3.78
CA SER A 47 6.48 -6.70 -4.73
C SER A 47 7.01 -5.30 -4.37
N SER A 48 8.22 -4.97 -4.85
CA SER A 48 8.71 -3.57 -4.86
C SER A 48 7.76 -2.64 -5.63
N THR A 49 7.06 -3.17 -6.63
CA THR A 49 6.04 -2.48 -7.42
C THR A 49 4.89 -1.98 -6.55
N LEU A 50 4.36 -2.81 -5.64
CA LEU A 50 3.32 -2.42 -4.69
C LEU A 50 3.78 -1.28 -3.79
N ILE A 51 4.99 -1.37 -3.24
CA ILE A 51 5.56 -0.32 -2.37
C ILE A 51 5.68 1.01 -3.12
N GLN A 52 6.23 0.97 -4.34
CA GLN A 52 6.40 2.17 -5.15
C GLN A 52 5.06 2.80 -5.55
N PHE A 53 4.06 1.97 -5.81
CA PHE A 53 2.71 2.41 -6.08
C PHE A 53 2.05 3.06 -4.86
N LEU A 54 2.15 2.45 -3.67
CA LEU A 54 1.65 3.02 -2.42
C LEU A 54 2.35 4.35 -2.09
N ALA A 55 3.66 4.45 -2.32
CA ALA A 55 4.39 5.70 -2.14
C ALA A 55 3.91 6.79 -3.10
N SER A 56 3.61 6.43 -4.36
CA SER A 56 3.04 7.34 -5.35
C SER A 56 1.63 7.80 -4.95
N ILE A 57 0.80 6.91 -4.39
CA ILE A 57 -0.52 7.26 -3.84
C ILE A 57 -0.37 8.25 -2.69
N LYS A 58 0.55 8.01 -1.74
CA LYS A 58 0.81 8.92 -0.61
C LYS A 58 1.26 10.29 -1.08
N LYS A 59 2.06 10.37 -2.15
CA LYS A 59 2.44 11.65 -2.77
C LYS A 59 1.23 12.39 -3.38
N SER A 60 0.34 11.68 -4.05
CA SER A 60 -0.84 12.26 -4.70
C SER A 60 -1.94 12.67 -3.71
N LYS A 61 -2.15 11.90 -2.63
CA LYS A 61 -3.09 12.21 -1.54
C LYS A 61 -2.36 12.12 -0.19
N PRO A 62 -1.63 13.16 0.26
CA PRO A 62 -0.83 13.12 1.50
C PRO A 62 -1.63 12.77 2.76
N THR A 63 -2.93 13.09 2.76
CA THR A 63 -3.85 12.83 3.86
C THR A 63 -4.27 11.36 3.99
N ILE A 64 -4.05 10.53 2.98
CA ILE A 64 -4.39 9.10 3.03
C ILE A 64 -3.50 8.40 4.07
N LYS A 65 -4.09 7.55 4.90
CA LYS A 65 -3.35 6.75 5.88
C LYS A 65 -2.86 5.47 5.21
N ILE A 66 -1.58 5.13 5.36
CA ILE A 66 -1.04 3.89 4.81
C ILE A 66 -0.20 3.25 5.92
N ASN A 67 -0.70 2.14 6.48
CA ASN A 67 -0.07 1.49 7.62
C ASN A 67 1.41 1.10 7.36
N LEU A 68 1.77 0.83 6.11
CA LEU A 68 3.14 0.51 5.69
C LEU A 68 4.14 1.64 5.97
N PHE A 69 3.71 2.90 5.86
CA PHE A 69 4.58 4.07 6.08
C PHE A 69 4.42 4.68 7.48
N ASP A 70 3.26 4.46 8.10
CA ASP A 70 2.92 5.05 9.40
C ASP A 70 3.34 4.16 10.59
N SER A 71 3.67 2.89 10.36
CA SER A 71 4.19 2.00 11.40
C SER A 71 5.70 1.87 11.32
N GLU A 72 6.33 1.54 12.44
CA GLU A 72 7.67 0.96 12.46
C GLU A 72 7.63 -0.44 11.81
N TYR A 73 7.24 -0.54 10.53
CA TYR A 73 7.60 -1.68 9.70
C TYR A 73 9.12 -1.69 9.65
N CYS A 74 9.67 -2.33 10.68
CA CYS A 74 11.07 -2.60 10.81
C CYS A 74 11.30 -3.63 9.72
N PHE A 75 11.68 -3.17 8.52
CA PHE A 75 12.28 -4.02 7.51
C PHE A 75 13.57 -4.56 8.12
N LYS A 76 13.49 -5.51 9.07
CA LYS A 76 14.62 -6.01 9.85
C LYS A 76 15.72 -6.56 8.93
N LYS A 77 15.34 -6.90 7.69
CA LYS A 77 16.20 -7.39 6.62
C LYS A 77 16.65 -6.33 5.61
N TYR A 78 15.91 -5.23 5.45
CA TYR A 78 16.23 -4.19 4.47
C TYR A 78 16.54 -2.91 5.24
N GLN A 79 17.81 -2.50 5.25
CA GLN A 79 18.23 -1.29 5.95
C GLN A 79 17.27 -0.13 5.68
N LYS A 80 16.99 0.63 6.73
CA LYS A 80 16.13 1.82 6.80
C LYS A 80 15.97 2.50 5.43
N ILE A 81 14.78 2.45 4.85
CA ILE A 81 14.50 3.20 3.63
C ILE A 81 14.13 4.62 4.03
N ASP A 82 15.04 5.55 3.79
CA ASP A 82 14.81 6.98 4.03
C ASP A 82 14.08 7.56 2.82
N TRP A 83 12.75 7.55 2.86
CA TRP A 83 11.93 8.21 1.85
C TRP A 83 11.86 9.70 2.21
N ASN A 84 12.78 10.50 1.64
CA ASN A 84 12.58 11.95 1.55
C ASN A 84 11.41 12.18 0.58
N ILE A 85 10.21 12.39 1.13
CA ILE A 85 9.00 12.80 0.40
C ILE A 85 8.93 14.33 0.44
#